data_AF-A0A947K5S2-F1
#
_entry.id   AF-A0A947K5S2-F1
#
_cell.length_a   1.000
_cell.length_b   1.000
_cell.length_c   1.000
_cell.angle_alpha   90.00
_cell.angle_beta   90.00
_cell.angle_gamma   90.00
#
_symmetry.space_group_name_H-M   'P 1'
#
loop_
_entity.id
_entity.type
_entity.pdbx_description
1 polymer ?
#
loop_
_entity_poly.entity_id
_entity_poly.type
_entity_poly.pdbx_seq_one_letter_code
_entity_poly.pdbx_strand_id
1 'polypeptide(L)'
;MLRASPGGPRMFRVPLWPINLMDSKQVGSYQAPGVPILDIHEIAAGKLAALLTRQASRDLFDAHLLLTQQELDSQMLRLAFVVYGAMNRVDWRSVSLDDVNFDARELENSLIPVLAGNALDGSDIETWTNSLVEECRAALSVVLPLSENEREFLDGLLDCGRIDPSLLTDDPDMTDRIHSHPLLAWKALNVKQHNADPDFT
;
A
#
# COMPACT_ATOMS: atom_id res chain seq x y z
N MET A 1 -38.14 20.27 -6.65
CA MET A 1 -37.38 19.44 -7.62
C MET A 1 -35.90 19.73 -7.44
N LEU A 2 -35.23 19.00 -6.55
CA LEU A 2 -33.78 19.05 -6.38
C LEU A 2 -33.24 17.73 -6.94
N ARG A 3 -32.48 17.81 -8.03
CA ARG A 3 -31.75 16.68 -8.59
C ARG A 3 -30.66 16.30 -7.60
N ALA A 4 -30.75 15.10 -7.03
CA ALA A 4 -29.63 14.47 -6.36
C ALA A 4 -28.54 14.19 -7.42
N SER A 5 -27.35 14.77 -7.25
CA SER A 5 -26.15 14.33 -7.95
C SER A 5 -25.89 12.86 -7.59
N PRO A 6 -25.69 11.96 -8.57
CA PRO A 6 -25.28 10.60 -8.26
C PRO A 6 -23.87 10.67 -7.66
N GLY A 7 -23.70 10.06 -6.49
CA GLY A 7 -22.40 9.97 -5.84
C GLY A 7 -21.35 9.43 -6.81
N GLY A 8 -20.20 10.08 -6.86
CA GLY A 8 -19.05 9.61 -7.63
C GLY A 8 -18.71 8.15 -7.26
N PRO A 9 -18.14 7.38 -8.19
CA PRO A 9 -17.79 5.99 -7.93
C PRO A 9 -16.92 5.92 -6.68
N ARG A 10 -17.29 5.06 -5.74
CA ARG A 10 -16.52 4.79 -4.53
C ARG A 10 -15.24 4.08 -4.97
N MET A 11 -14.22 4.89 -5.24
CA MET A 11 -13.09 4.57 -6.11
C MET A 11 -12.12 3.50 -5.57
N PHE A 12 -12.22 3.07 -4.31
CA PHE A 12 -11.32 2.09 -3.67
C PHE A 12 -11.94 0.71 -3.37
N ARG A 13 -12.98 0.28 -4.11
CA ARG A 13 -13.85 -0.83 -3.63
C ARG A 13 -13.73 -2.17 -4.33
N VAL A 14 -12.79 -2.34 -5.25
CA VAL A 14 -12.58 -3.65 -5.89
C VAL A 14 -11.30 -4.24 -5.33
N PRO A 15 -11.39 -5.24 -4.41
CA PRO A 15 -10.21 -5.89 -3.89
C PRO A 15 -9.57 -6.77 -4.97
N LEU A 16 -8.24 -6.92 -4.91
CA LEU A 16 -7.50 -7.82 -5.81
C LEU A 16 -7.84 -9.29 -5.54
N TRP A 17 -8.07 -9.63 -4.28
CA TRP A 17 -8.44 -10.98 -3.83
C TRP A 17 -9.81 -11.02 -3.15
N PRO A 18 -10.41 -12.21 -2.98
CA PRO A 18 -11.66 -12.35 -2.25
C PRO A 18 -11.54 -11.79 -0.82
N ILE A 19 -12.62 -11.16 -0.34
CA ILE A 19 -12.70 -10.70 1.05
C ILE A 19 -12.73 -11.89 2.01
N ASN A 20 -12.00 -11.77 3.11
CA ASN A 20 -12.01 -12.72 4.22
C ASN A 20 -13.03 -12.25 5.27
N LEU A 21 -13.66 -13.19 5.97
CA LEU A 21 -14.52 -12.89 7.12
C LEU A 21 -13.79 -13.26 8.40
N MET A 22 -13.69 -12.31 9.33
CA MET A 22 -13.03 -12.52 10.62
C MET A 22 -13.85 -11.92 11.75
N ASP A 23 -13.88 -12.61 12.89
CA ASP A 23 -14.47 -12.05 14.09
C ASP A 23 -13.52 -11.04 14.74
N SER A 24 -14.05 -9.96 15.29
CA SER A 24 -13.24 -9.00 16.03
C SER A 24 -12.62 -9.64 17.27
N LYS A 25 -11.60 -9.00 17.84
CA LYS A 25 -11.21 -9.30 19.23
C LYS A 25 -12.38 -8.99 20.16
N GLN A 26 -12.53 -9.80 21.21
CA GLN A 26 -13.55 -9.59 22.23
C GLN A 26 -13.18 -8.39 23.10
N VAL A 27 -14.12 -7.47 23.28
CA VAL A 27 -13.99 -6.31 24.17
C VAL A 27 -15.11 -6.40 25.21
N GLY A 28 -14.74 -6.81 26.43
CA GLY A 28 -15.71 -7.12 27.48
C GLY A 28 -16.62 -8.28 27.06
N SER A 29 -17.93 -8.04 27.00
CA SER A 29 -18.92 -9.02 26.54
C SER A 29 -19.24 -8.94 25.04
N TYR A 30 -18.62 -8.01 24.31
CA TYR A 30 -18.93 -7.76 22.91
C TYR A 30 -17.87 -8.33 21.98
N GLN A 31 -18.31 -9.00 20.93
CA GLN A 31 -17.49 -9.42 19.80
C GLN A 31 -18.33 -9.25 18.53
N ALA A 32 -17.78 -8.60 17.50
CA ALA A 32 -18.45 -8.47 16.20
C ALA A 32 -18.08 -9.68 15.33
N PRO A 33 -19.03 -10.55 14.96
CA PRO A 33 -18.73 -11.69 14.11
C PRO A 33 -18.73 -11.33 12.63
N GLY A 34 -17.93 -12.03 11.83
CA GLY A 34 -17.98 -12.00 10.37
C GLY A 34 -17.71 -10.62 9.75
N VAL A 35 -16.75 -9.88 10.29
CA VAL A 35 -16.32 -8.59 9.73
C VAL A 35 -15.60 -8.85 8.40
N PRO A 36 -15.99 -8.20 7.29
CA PRO A 36 -15.29 -8.33 6.02
C PRO A 36 -13.94 -7.59 6.08
N ILE A 37 -12.88 -8.32 5.81
CA ILE A 37 -11.49 -7.86 5.82
C ILE A 37 -10.87 -8.15 4.45
N LEU A 38 -10.00 -7.26 3.99
CA LEU A 38 -9.22 -7.47 2.77
C LEU A 38 -8.24 -8.63 2.95
N ASP A 39 -7.70 -9.12 1.84
CA ASP A 39 -6.60 -10.06 1.91
C ASP A 39 -5.39 -9.43 2.60
N ILE A 40 -4.65 -10.21 3.38
CA ILE A 40 -3.54 -9.70 4.19
C ILE A 40 -2.42 -9.08 3.34
N HIS A 41 -2.19 -9.60 2.13
CA HIS A 41 -1.21 -9.04 1.20
C HIS A 41 -1.65 -7.67 0.67
N GLU A 42 -2.95 -7.49 0.48
CA GLU A 42 -3.55 -6.24 0.04
C GLU A 42 -3.52 -5.17 1.16
N ILE A 43 -3.76 -5.59 2.41
CA ILE A 43 -3.58 -4.73 3.60
C ILE A 43 -2.11 -4.31 3.72
N ALA A 44 -1.19 -5.27 3.61
CA ALA A 44 0.24 -5.01 3.66
C ALA A 44 0.67 -4.03 2.57
N ALA A 45 0.35 -4.30 1.31
CA ALA A 45 0.65 -3.38 0.21
C ALA A 45 0.08 -1.97 0.43
N GLY A 46 -1.15 -1.85 0.92
CA GLY A 46 -1.74 -0.56 1.27
C GLY A 46 -0.97 0.18 2.38
N LYS A 47 -0.46 -0.55 3.37
CA LYS A 47 0.38 0.00 4.45
C LYS A 47 1.76 0.42 3.97
N LEU A 48 2.41 -0.40 3.15
CA LEU A 48 3.68 -0.04 2.50
C LEU A 48 3.49 1.19 1.59
N ALA A 49 2.38 1.25 0.87
CA ALA A 49 2.04 2.40 0.04
C ALA A 49 1.85 3.68 0.87
N ALA A 50 1.19 3.59 2.01
CA ALA A 50 1.04 4.72 2.93
C ALA A 50 2.38 5.14 3.54
N LEU A 51 3.18 4.19 4.01
CA LEU A 51 4.53 4.41 4.56
C LEU A 51 5.39 5.22 3.58
N LEU A 52 5.55 4.75 2.35
CA LEU A 52 6.44 5.36 1.36
C LEU A 52 5.92 6.68 0.80
N THR A 53 4.63 7.02 0.98
CA THR A 53 4.08 8.29 0.49
C THR A 53 3.87 9.37 1.53
N ARG A 54 3.69 8.98 2.79
CA ARG A 54 3.36 9.92 3.87
C ARG A 54 4.40 9.93 4.99
N GLN A 55 5.26 8.91 5.05
CA GLN A 55 6.32 8.77 6.05
C GLN A 55 5.81 9.06 7.47
N ALA A 56 4.73 8.39 7.88
CA ALA A 56 4.19 8.54 9.24
C ALA A 56 4.72 7.43 10.15
N SER A 57 5.14 7.78 11.37
CA SER A 57 5.71 6.80 12.33
C SER A 57 4.81 5.57 12.59
N ARG A 58 3.49 5.73 12.49
CA ARG A 58 2.53 4.61 12.66
C ARG A 58 2.53 3.66 11.48
N ASP A 59 2.68 4.18 10.26
CA ASP A 59 2.79 3.33 9.07
C ASP A 59 4.12 2.55 9.08
N LEU A 60 5.20 3.11 9.66
CA LEU A 60 6.46 2.39 9.89
C LEU A 60 6.24 1.19 10.82
N PHE A 61 5.62 1.42 11.97
CA PHE A 61 5.36 0.36 12.94
C PHE A 61 4.42 -0.72 12.38
N ASP A 62 3.34 -0.31 11.71
CA ASP A 62 2.40 -1.25 11.09
C ASP A 62 3.04 -2.06 9.97
N ALA A 63 3.87 -1.43 9.12
CA ALA A 63 4.61 -2.11 8.05
C ALA A 63 5.61 -3.12 8.61
N HIS A 64 6.39 -2.71 9.63
CA HIS A 64 7.31 -3.61 10.32
C HIS A 64 6.57 -4.81 10.91
N LEU A 65 5.47 -4.59 11.63
CA LEU A 65 4.67 -5.64 12.23
C LEU A 65 4.12 -6.62 11.20
N LEU A 66 3.56 -6.10 10.10
CA LEU A 66 3.01 -6.91 9.01
C LEU A 66 4.10 -7.74 8.32
N LEU A 67 5.26 -7.17 8.04
CA LEU A 67 6.33 -7.86 7.33
C LEU A 67 7.10 -8.86 8.19
N THR A 68 7.18 -8.65 9.52
CA THR A 68 8.00 -9.49 10.40
C THR A 68 7.20 -10.53 11.19
N GLN A 69 5.91 -10.29 11.44
CA GLN A 69 5.10 -11.18 12.29
C GLN A 69 3.98 -11.92 11.54
N GLN A 70 3.72 -11.58 10.27
CA GLN A 70 2.72 -12.28 9.47
C GLN A 70 3.39 -13.13 8.39
N GLU A 71 2.75 -14.24 8.06
CA GLU A 71 3.14 -15.06 6.92
C GLU A 71 2.57 -14.43 5.64
N LEU A 72 3.45 -13.84 4.84
CA LEU A 72 3.11 -13.22 3.56
C LEU A 72 3.80 -13.98 2.43
N ASP A 73 3.03 -14.36 1.42
CA ASP A 73 3.55 -14.79 0.13
C ASP A 73 4.20 -13.59 -0.56
N SER A 74 5.49 -13.73 -0.90
CA SER A 74 6.29 -12.66 -1.47
C SER A 74 5.82 -12.25 -2.86
N GLN A 75 5.31 -13.19 -3.67
CA GLN A 75 4.82 -12.89 -5.02
C GLN A 75 3.50 -12.12 -4.96
N MET A 76 2.56 -12.56 -4.10
CA MET A 76 1.30 -11.86 -3.88
C MET A 76 1.53 -10.45 -3.31
N LEU A 77 2.41 -10.33 -2.30
CA LEU A 77 2.75 -9.03 -1.70
C LEU A 77 3.36 -8.08 -2.74
N ARG A 78 4.29 -8.58 -3.57
CA ARG A 78 4.97 -7.78 -4.59
C ARG A 78 4.02 -7.33 -5.69
N LEU A 79 3.13 -8.22 -6.15
CA LEU A 79 2.06 -7.86 -7.08
C LEU A 79 1.17 -6.76 -6.49
N ALA A 80 0.67 -6.96 -5.27
CA ALA A 80 -0.18 -5.99 -4.59
C ALA A 80 0.53 -4.64 -4.42
N PHE A 81 1.82 -4.65 -4.04
CA PHE A 81 2.64 -3.47 -3.85
C PHE A 81 2.74 -2.62 -5.12
N VAL A 82 3.01 -3.24 -6.26
CA VAL A 82 3.12 -2.54 -7.56
C VAL A 82 1.76 -2.01 -8.00
N VAL A 83 0.70 -2.80 -7.85
CA VAL A 83 -0.66 -2.42 -8.24
C VAL A 83 -1.19 -1.27 -7.37
N TYR A 84 -1.00 -1.32 -6.05
CA TYR A 84 -1.37 -0.23 -5.14
C TYR A 84 -0.52 1.02 -5.36
N GLY A 85 0.77 0.84 -5.61
CA GLY A 85 1.68 1.91 -5.98
C GLY A 85 1.29 2.62 -7.27
N ALA A 86 0.91 1.85 -8.29
CA ALA A 86 0.42 2.35 -9.57
C ALA A 86 -0.85 3.21 -9.41
N MET A 87 -1.70 2.93 -8.41
CA MET A 87 -2.87 3.76 -8.08
C MET A 87 -2.53 5.03 -7.30
N ASN A 88 -1.31 5.13 -6.77
CA ASN A 88 -0.91 6.26 -5.94
C ASN A 88 -0.76 7.54 -6.77
N ARG A 89 -0.80 8.70 -6.11
CA ARG A 89 -0.54 10.01 -6.74
C ARG A 89 0.94 10.28 -6.91
N VAL A 90 1.77 9.73 -6.03
CA VAL A 90 3.23 9.79 -6.13
C VAL A 90 3.67 8.91 -7.31
N ASP A 91 4.73 9.33 -8.02
CA ASP A 91 5.37 8.48 -9.02
C ASP A 91 5.99 7.27 -8.33
N TRP A 92 5.39 6.10 -8.52
CA TRP A 92 5.81 4.90 -7.82
C TRP A 92 7.20 4.41 -8.27
N ARG A 93 7.73 4.91 -9.38
CA ARG A 93 9.06 4.56 -9.88
C ARG A 93 10.18 5.19 -9.05
N SER A 94 9.87 6.26 -8.30
CA SER A 94 10.84 6.98 -7.47
C SER A 94 10.95 6.43 -6.05
N VAL A 95 10.05 5.52 -5.63
CA VAL A 95 10.06 5.01 -4.26
C VAL A 95 11.27 4.12 -4.01
N SER A 96 11.85 4.27 -2.83
CA SER A 96 13.12 3.65 -2.45
C SER A 96 13.13 3.32 -0.95
N LEU A 97 14.12 2.53 -0.54
CA LEU A 97 14.35 2.26 0.89
C LEU A 97 14.78 3.52 1.65
N ASP A 98 15.35 4.50 0.95
CA ASP A 98 15.80 5.77 1.54
C ASP A 98 14.62 6.65 2.00
N ASP A 99 13.41 6.42 1.44
CA ASP A 99 12.18 7.08 1.86
C ASP A 99 11.71 6.62 3.26
N VAL A 100 12.29 5.55 3.80
CA VAL A 100 12.05 5.09 5.16
C VAL A 100 13.14 5.64 6.06
N ASN A 101 13.04 6.92 6.43
CA ASN A 101 13.98 7.57 7.34
C ASN A 101 13.20 8.33 8.42
N PHE A 102 13.34 7.90 9.67
CA PHE A 102 12.56 8.43 10.78
C PHE A 102 13.47 8.86 11.93
N ASP A 103 13.11 9.96 12.58
CA ASP A 103 13.82 10.42 13.76
C ASP A 103 13.13 9.94 15.06
N ALA A 104 13.93 9.71 16.10
CA ALA A 104 13.45 9.19 17.37
C ALA A 104 12.42 10.12 18.05
N ARG A 105 12.51 11.43 17.80
CA ARG A 105 11.61 12.43 18.39
C ARG A 105 10.22 12.38 17.74
N GLU A 106 10.13 12.11 16.46
CA GLU A 106 8.87 11.92 15.75
C GLU A 106 8.14 10.69 16.31
N LEU A 107 8.86 9.57 16.47
CA LEU A 107 8.32 8.34 17.04
C LEU A 107 7.90 8.53 18.50
N GLU A 108 8.71 9.23 19.30
CA GLU A 108 8.38 9.56 20.70
C GLU A 108 7.06 10.34 20.81
N ASN A 109 6.80 11.28 19.90
CA ASN A 109 5.60 12.12 19.97
C ASN A 109 4.37 11.48 19.32
N SER A 110 4.53 10.69 18.26
CA SER A 110 3.42 10.24 17.40
C SER A 110 3.04 8.78 17.59
N LEU A 111 4.01 7.95 18.02
CA LEU A 111 3.89 6.50 18.11
C LEU A 111 3.89 6.01 19.56
N ILE A 112 4.86 6.41 20.40
CA ILE A 112 4.96 5.93 21.79
C ILE A 112 3.67 6.12 22.60
N PRO A 113 2.94 7.25 22.53
CA PRO A 113 1.72 7.45 23.32
C PRO A 113 0.57 6.50 22.96
N VAL A 114 0.62 5.86 21.79
CA VAL A 114 -0.42 4.94 21.31
C VAL A 114 0.01 3.46 21.40
N LEU A 115 1.25 3.18 21.76
CA LEU A 115 1.75 1.83 21.95
C LEU A 115 1.44 1.31 23.36
N ALA A 116 1.45 -0.02 23.51
CA ALA A 116 1.40 -0.65 24.82
C ALA A 116 2.62 -0.23 25.67
N GLY A 117 2.45 -0.09 26.99
CA GLY A 117 3.47 0.46 27.89
C GLY A 117 4.79 -0.32 27.97
N ASN A 118 4.91 -1.47 27.30
CA ASN A 118 6.10 -2.30 27.21
C ASN A 118 6.75 -2.30 25.81
N ALA A 119 6.32 -1.44 24.88
CA ALA A 119 6.76 -1.53 23.48
C ALA A 119 8.26 -1.27 23.24
N LEU A 120 8.92 -0.56 24.16
CA LEU A 120 10.36 -0.30 24.11
C LEU A 120 11.20 -1.47 24.65
N ASP A 121 10.60 -2.46 25.30
CA ASP A 121 11.26 -3.62 25.94
C ASP A 121 12.51 -3.27 26.78
N GLY A 122 12.51 -2.08 27.39
CA GLY A 122 13.63 -1.57 28.19
C GLY A 122 14.79 -0.93 27.40
N SER A 123 14.72 -0.90 26.07
CA SER A 123 15.64 -0.14 25.21
C SER A 123 15.37 1.37 25.30
N ASP A 124 16.41 2.17 25.04
CA ASP A 124 16.23 3.60 24.82
C ASP A 124 15.54 3.86 23.47
N ILE A 125 14.86 5.01 23.37
CA ILE A 125 14.05 5.38 22.20
C ILE A 125 14.86 5.46 20.91
N GLU A 126 16.13 5.86 20.99
CA GLU A 126 16.99 6.07 19.83
C GLU A 126 17.44 4.71 19.26
N THR A 127 17.93 3.81 20.11
CA THR A 127 18.28 2.44 19.73
C THR A 127 17.07 1.69 19.19
N TRP A 128 15.91 1.83 19.83
CA TRP A 128 14.67 1.20 19.39
C TRP A 128 14.21 1.73 18.02
N THR A 129 14.25 3.05 17.82
CA THR A 129 13.91 3.68 16.54
C THR A 129 14.82 3.19 15.42
N ASN A 130 16.14 3.20 15.65
CA ASN A 130 17.11 2.74 14.66
C ASN A 130 16.90 1.27 14.30
N SER A 131 16.64 0.42 15.29
CA SER A 131 16.35 -1.00 15.05
C SER A 131 15.07 -1.18 14.24
N LEU A 132 14.00 -0.46 14.58
CA LEU A 132 12.73 -0.52 13.86
C LEU A 132 12.87 -0.09 12.39
N VAL A 133 13.60 0.99 12.13
CA VAL A 133 13.87 1.49 10.77
C VAL A 133 14.68 0.47 9.97
N GLU A 134 15.77 -0.05 10.54
CA GLU A 134 16.65 -0.99 9.85
C GLU A 134 15.95 -2.32 9.57
N GLU A 135 15.19 -2.86 10.53
CA GLU A 135 14.39 -4.07 10.33
C GLU A 135 13.31 -3.86 9.27
N CYS A 136 12.64 -2.70 9.26
CA CYS A 136 11.63 -2.39 8.25
C CYS A 136 12.27 -2.26 6.85
N ARG A 137 13.43 -1.61 6.74
CA ARG A 137 14.19 -1.51 5.47
C ARG A 137 14.62 -2.88 4.96
N ALA A 138 15.14 -3.73 5.86
CA ALA A 138 15.51 -5.10 5.52
C ALA A 138 14.30 -5.89 5.02
N ALA A 139 13.15 -5.76 5.69
CA ALA A 139 11.93 -6.46 5.31
C ALA A 139 11.34 -5.96 3.98
N LEU A 140 11.49 -4.68 3.65
CA LEU A 140 11.06 -4.10 2.37
C LEU A 140 11.84 -4.64 1.16
N SER A 141 12.97 -5.31 1.37
CA SER A 141 13.74 -5.96 0.29
C SER A 141 12.94 -7.04 -0.48
N VAL A 142 11.83 -7.52 0.08
CA VAL A 142 10.92 -8.45 -0.61
C VAL A 142 10.19 -7.80 -1.79
N VAL A 143 9.90 -6.50 -1.72
CA VAL A 143 9.18 -5.74 -2.76
C VAL A 143 10.04 -4.71 -3.48
N LEU A 144 11.17 -4.30 -2.89
CA LEU A 144 12.12 -3.36 -3.50
C LEU A 144 13.52 -4.00 -3.64
N PRO A 145 14.27 -3.68 -4.72
CA PRO A 145 13.89 -2.77 -5.81
C PRO A 145 12.82 -3.37 -6.74
N LEU A 146 12.13 -2.49 -7.48
CA LEU A 146 11.21 -2.89 -8.55
C LEU A 146 11.97 -3.64 -9.65
N SER A 147 11.37 -4.73 -10.14
CA SER A 147 11.92 -5.53 -11.24
C SER A 147 11.74 -4.79 -12.57
N GLU A 148 12.43 -5.24 -13.62
CA GLU A 148 12.32 -4.61 -14.94
C GLU A 148 10.88 -4.64 -15.46
N ASN A 149 10.18 -5.77 -15.33
CA ASN A 149 8.79 -5.89 -15.75
C ASN A 149 7.85 -4.98 -14.97
N GLU A 150 8.09 -4.80 -13.67
CA GLU A 150 7.29 -3.91 -12.82
C GLU A 150 7.52 -2.44 -13.17
N ARG A 151 8.76 -2.07 -13.50
CA ARG A 151 9.09 -0.75 -14.02
C ARG A 151 8.42 -0.53 -15.36
N GLU A 152 8.49 -1.49 -16.29
CA GLU A 152 7.86 -1.40 -17.60
C GLU A 152 6.32 -1.26 -17.48
N PHE A 153 5.70 -1.97 -16.53
CA PHE A 153 4.28 -1.80 -16.22
C PHE A 153 3.97 -0.37 -15.77
N LEU A 154 4.77 0.17 -14.85
CA LEU A 154 4.60 1.54 -14.36
C LEU A 154 4.86 2.58 -15.45
N ASP A 155 5.90 2.41 -16.27
CA ASP A 155 6.21 3.32 -17.39
C ASP A 155 5.06 3.34 -18.41
N GLY A 156 4.55 2.16 -18.79
CA GLY A 156 3.39 2.05 -19.67
C GLY A 156 2.17 2.79 -19.13
N LEU A 157 1.89 2.65 -17.83
CA LEU A 157 0.75 3.31 -17.21
C LEU A 157 0.95 4.82 -17.05
N LEU A 158 2.09 5.23 -16.48
CA LEU A 158 2.34 6.60 -16.05
C LEU A 158 2.67 7.53 -17.23
N ASP A 159 3.33 7.00 -18.25
CA ASP A 159 3.76 7.81 -19.40
C ASP A 159 2.76 7.71 -20.56
N CYS A 160 2.13 6.54 -20.77
CA CYS A 160 1.27 6.29 -21.94
C CYS A 160 -0.20 5.98 -21.61
N GLY A 161 -0.55 5.77 -20.33
CA GLY A 161 -1.87 5.30 -19.94
C GLY A 161 -2.22 3.90 -20.47
N ARG A 162 -1.20 3.05 -20.66
CA ARG A 162 -1.35 1.63 -21.03
C ARG A 162 -1.28 0.77 -19.77
N ILE A 163 -2.30 -0.04 -19.54
CA ILE A 163 -2.32 -1.02 -18.46
C ILE A 163 -2.00 -2.38 -19.09
N ASP A 164 -0.84 -2.95 -18.77
CA ASP A 164 -0.43 -4.27 -19.27
C ASP A 164 -0.12 -5.21 -18.09
N PRO A 165 -1.15 -5.86 -17.51
CA PRO A 165 -0.96 -6.69 -16.31
C PRO A 165 -0.16 -7.97 -16.57
N SER A 166 0.02 -8.37 -17.84
CA SER A 166 0.81 -9.55 -18.21
C SER A 166 2.28 -9.42 -17.81
N LEU A 167 2.75 -8.19 -17.60
CA LEU A 167 4.07 -7.91 -17.04
C LEU A 167 4.18 -8.27 -15.55
N LEU A 168 3.05 -8.36 -14.84
CA LEU A 168 3.02 -8.57 -13.39
C LEU A 168 2.62 -9.99 -12.98
N THR A 169 1.81 -10.69 -13.78
CA THR A 169 1.30 -12.03 -13.46
C THR A 169 0.87 -12.80 -14.69
N ASP A 170 1.03 -14.11 -14.66
CA ASP A 170 0.53 -15.06 -15.66
C ASP A 170 -0.91 -15.54 -15.35
N ASP A 171 -1.47 -15.17 -14.20
CA ASP A 171 -2.83 -15.52 -13.80
C ASP A 171 -3.86 -14.72 -14.64
N PRO A 172 -4.69 -15.38 -15.47
CA PRO A 172 -5.68 -14.70 -16.29
C PRO A 172 -6.74 -13.94 -15.48
N ASP A 173 -7.20 -14.52 -14.36
CA ASP A 173 -8.24 -13.91 -13.54
C ASP A 173 -7.71 -12.64 -12.87
N MET A 174 -6.46 -12.68 -12.41
CA MET A 174 -5.79 -11.52 -11.84
C MET A 174 -5.48 -10.46 -12.89
N THR A 175 -5.05 -10.87 -14.09
CA THR A 175 -4.83 -9.98 -15.23
C THR A 175 -6.10 -9.19 -15.56
N ASP A 176 -7.24 -9.87 -15.66
CA ASP A 176 -8.53 -9.23 -15.94
C ASP A 176 -8.96 -8.27 -14.82
N ARG A 177 -8.72 -8.63 -13.56
CA ARG A 177 -9.00 -7.75 -12.40
C ARG A 177 -8.16 -6.48 -12.43
N ILE A 178 -6.85 -6.59 -12.68
CA ILE A 178 -5.96 -5.44 -12.74
C ILE A 178 -6.33 -4.56 -13.95
N HIS A 179 -6.56 -5.14 -15.12
CA HIS A 179 -6.93 -4.40 -16.32
C HIS A 179 -8.26 -3.63 -16.13
N SER A 180 -9.24 -4.25 -15.50
CA SER A 180 -10.55 -3.63 -15.23
C SER A 180 -10.60 -2.78 -13.95
N HIS A 181 -9.48 -2.63 -13.24
CA HIS A 181 -9.45 -1.95 -11.95
C HIS A 181 -9.80 -0.45 -12.12
N PRO A 182 -10.87 0.07 -11.45
CA PRO A 182 -11.38 1.41 -11.70
C PRO A 182 -10.35 2.53 -11.52
N LEU A 183 -9.46 2.42 -10.53
CA LEU A 183 -8.42 3.44 -10.31
C LEU A 183 -7.32 3.43 -11.37
N LEU A 184 -6.93 2.25 -11.84
CA LEU A 184 -5.92 2.15 -12.90
C LEU A 184 -6.51 2.66 -14.20
N ALA A 185 -7.75 2.27 -14.52
CA ALA A 185 -8.48 2.76 -15.68
C ALA A 185 -8.65 4.30 -15.65
N TRP A 186 -8.99 4.87 -14.50
CA TRP A 186 -9.07 6.32 -14.32
C TRP A 186 -7.72 7.01 -14.51
N LYS A 187 -6.65 6.46 -13.93
CA LYS A 187 -5.30 7.01 -14.06
C LYS A 187 -4.82 6.97 -15.51
N ALA A 188 -5.02 5.83 -16.18
CA ALA A 188 -4.70 5.65 -17.59
C ALA A 188 -5.45 6.65 -18.49
N LEU A 189 -6.73 6.92 -18.21
CA LEU A 189 -7.51 7.92 -18.94
C LEU A 189 -6.94 9.33 -18.76
N ASN A 190 -6.57 9.72 -17.55
CA ASN A 190 -6.01 11.04 -17.28
C ASN A 190 -4.67 11.25 -17.98
N VAL A 191 -3.78 10.25 -17.96
CA VAL A 191 -2.49 10.32 -18.67
C VAL A 191 -2.72 10.54 -20.17
N LYS A 192 -3.64 9.78 -20.79
CA LYS A 192 -3.99 9.95 -22.20
C LYS A 192 -4.56 11.33 -22.53
N GLN A 193 -5.40 11.89 -21.65
CA GLN A 193 -5.95 13.23 -21.82
C GLN A 193 -4.87 14.30 -21.71
N HIS A 194 -3.98 14.18 -20.71
CA HIS A 194 -2.88 15.13 -20.52
C HIS A 194 -1.89 15.13 -21.69
N ASN A 195 -1.55 13.95 -22.21
CA ASN A 195 -0.65 13.83 -23.36
C ASN A 195 -1.28 14.33 -24.68
N ALA A 196 -2.61 14.38 -24.76
CA ALA A 196 -3.33 14.86 -25.93
C ALA A 196 -3.53 16.39 -25.96
N ASP A 197 -3.35 17.08 -24.83
CA ASP A 197 -3.57 18.53 -24.70
C ASP A 197 -2.41 19.21 -23.93
N PRO A 198 -1.31 19.56 -24.61
CA PRO A 198 -0.12 20.12 -23.97
C PRO A 198 -0.24 21.59 -23.50
N ASP A 199 -1.38 22.27 -23.72
CA ASP A 199 -1.57 23.70 -23.41
C ASP A 199 -2.14 23.97 -21.99
N PHE A 200 -2.24 22.96 -21.12
CA PHE A 200 -2.59 23.11 -19.69
C PHE A 200 -1.36 22.90 -18.78
N THR A 201 -0.39 23.81 -18.86
CA THR A 201 0.65 24.04 -17.83
C THR A 201 0.84 25.52 -17.58
#